data_AF-Q4MZN4-F1
#
_entry.id   AF-Q4MZN4-F1
#
_cell.length_a   1.000
_cell.length_b   1.000
_cell.length_c   1.000
_cell.angle_alpha   90.00
_cell.angle_beta   90.00
_cell.angle_gamma   90.00
#
_symmetry.space_group_name_H-M   'P 1'
#
loop_
_entity.id
_entity.type
_entity.pdbx_description
1 polymer ?
#
loop_
_entity_poly.entity_id
_entity_poly.type
_entity_poly.pdbx_seq_one_letter_code
_entity_poly.pdbx_strand_id
1 'polypeptide(L)'
;MYLLRVNKRILTSVINSKNFNSFFLRNRRFHSKSTASSGSGVANNSTPDTTDATDTTGTSDTPGTDKRTFLWQLKVISIVTFVLGSSYLSYTFFSNQMDVERTRMKLSVNWDSLFYGNKLSQKHKAFLNSRYSNSLSPDLNTGLVTYFFHIEHSKETGFRRSDAVELLSQVGIDDKNKTVQKFIKNAKADSHEDKMQCGCTLDEFGRLVESLVLEQRLQSNNNFESELTHKLTQINSDRMEDVGWDMKNVSWEIGNSVVTEPAREMSNEILKYNKSHWEDEEVEELESELARNMKLRLKLEELSRRRRLSDEERKRLTSVNNEIVLINSELHKLKYHKRKLLLI
;
A
#
# COMPACT_ATOMS: atom_id res chain seq x y z
N MET A 1 18.94 8.42 22.61
CA MET A 1 19.06 7.06 23.22
C MET A 1 17.84 6.15 23.01
N TYR A 2 16.59 6.66 23.08
CA TYR A 2 15.37 5.81 23.03
C TYR A 2 15.24 4.92 21.79
N LEU A 3 15.48 5.45 20.58
CA LEU A 3 15.38 4.69 19.31
C LEU A 3 16.18 3.38 19.30
N LEU A 4 17.39 3.36 19.90
CA LEU A 4 18.20 2.14 20.03
C LEU A 4 17.57 1.08 20.95
N ARG A 5 16.83 1.50 22.00
CA ARG A 5 16.09 0.57 22.88
C ARG A 5 14.85 0.01 22.17
N VAL A 6 14.17 0.82 21.36
CA VAL A 6 13.02 0.39 20.55
C VAL A 6 13.45 -0.59 19.47
N ASN A 7 14.45 -0.24 18.65
CA ASN A 7 15.00 -1.13 17.63
C ASN A 7 15.50 -2.45 18.22
N LYS A 8 16.18 -2.43 19.38
CA LYS A 8 16.60 -3.68 20.05
C LYS A 8 15.39 -4.55 20.47
N ARG A 9 14.33 -3.96 21.02
CA ARG A 9 13.10 -4.71 21.39
C ARG A 9 12.40 -5.32 20.18
N ILE A 10 12.25 -4.57 19.09
CA ILE A 10 11.64 -5.05 17.83
C ILE A 10 12.48 -6.18 17.23
N LEU A 11 13.81 -6.03 17.15
CA LEU A 11 14.67 -7.08 16.62
C LEU A 11 14.58 -8.37 17.45
N THR A 12 14.52 -8.24 18.78
CA THR A 12 14.40 -9.41 19.68
C THR A 12 13.04 -10.11 19.54
N SER A 13 11.93 -9.38 19.33
CA SER A 13 10.61 -10.00 19.15
C SER A 13 10.45 -10.68 17.78
N VAL A 14 11.07 -10.14 16.73
CA VAL A 14 11.15 -10.79 15.42
C VAL A 14 11.96 -12.09 15.50
N ILE A 15 13.11 -12.08 16.17
CA ILE A 15 13.99 -13.26 16.30
C ILE A 15 13.39 -14.35 17.21
N ASN A 16 12.76 -13.98 18.33
CA ASN A 16 12.10 -14.95 19.22
C ASN A 16 10.74 -15.47 18.68
N SER A 17 10.33 -15.09 17.48
CA SER A 17 9.19 -15.70 16.80
C SER A 17 9.47 -17.19 16.54
N LYS A 18 8.66 -18.08 17.14
CA LYS A 18 8.75 -19.54 16.94
C LYS A 18 8.63 -19.96 15.46
N ASN A 19 8.13 -19.08 14.60
CA ASN A 19 8.02 -19.32 13.15
C ASN A 19 9.33 -19.07 12.39
N PHE A 20 10.26 -18.26 12.92
CA PHE A 20 11.50 -17.91 12.19
C PHE A 20 12.49 -19.08 12.17
N ASN A 21 12.70 -19.74 13.32
CA ASN A 21 13.54 -20.93 13.42
C ASN A 21 12.94 -22.15 12.69
N SER A 22 11.62 -22.31 12.69
CA SER A 22 10.98 -23.41 11.95
C SER A 22 11.04 -23.23 10.43
N PHE A 23 11.07 -21.98 9.94
CA PHE A 23 11.30 -21.67 8.53
C PHE A 23 12.72 -22.05 8.07
N PHE A 24 13.75 -21.63 8.81
CA PHE A 24 15.15 -21.97 8.49
C PHE A 24 15.43 -23.48 8.53
N LEU A 25 14.82 -24.21 9.48
CA LEU A 25 14.93 -25.68 9.54
C LEU A 25 14.22 -26.40 8.37
N ARG A 26 13.25 -25.75 7.71
CA ARG A 26 12.50 -26.35 6.58
C ARG A 26 13.27 -26.31 5.27
N ASN A 27 13.96 -25.20 4.97
CA ASN A 27 14.75 -25.07 3.74
C ASN A 27 15.95 -26.04 3.67
N ARG A 28 16.47 -26.50 4.81
CA ARG A 28 17.60 -27.45 4.83
C ARG A 28 17.25 -28.89 4.38
N ARG A 29 15.97 -29.21 4.12
CA ARG A 29 15.53 -30.54 3.63
C ARG A 29 15.36 -30.67 2.12
N PHE A 30 15.43 -29.59 1.34
CA PHE A 30 15.08 -29.63 -0.09
C PHE A 30 16.24 -29.92 -1.07
N HIS A 31 17.49 -30.02 -0.59
CA HIS A 31 18.67 -30.27 -1.44
C HIS A 31 19.23 -31.71 -1.39
N SER A 32 18.43 -32.71 -1.00
CA SER A 32 18.88 -34.10 -0.95
C SER A 32 17.84 -35.11 -1.46
N LYS A 33 17.53 -35.08 -2.78
CA LYS A 33 17.00 -36.24 -3.53
C LYS A 33 16.98 -36.06 -5.06
N SER A 34 18.11 -36.36 -5.70
CA SER A 34 18.21 -36.88 -7.06
C SER A 34 19.53 -37.67 -7.14
N THR A 35 19.68 -38.78 -7.87
CA THR A 35 18.72 -39.68 -8.52
C THR A 35 19.07 -41.13 -8.17
N ALA A 36 18.09 -42.00 -7.96
CA ALA A 36 18.31 -43.46 -7.90
C ALA A 36 17.67 -44.11 -9.13
N SER A 37 18.48 -44.79 -9.94
CA SER A 37 18.07 -45.63 -11.06
C SER A 37 18.69 -47.02 -10.88
N SER A 38 17.98 -48.09 -11.25
CA SER A 38 18.30 -49.45 -10.79
C SER A 38 18.40 -50.47 -11.92
N GLY A 39 19.60 -51.02 -12.11
CA GLY A 39 19.86 -52.27 -12.85
C GLY A 39 19.98 -52.17 -14.40
N SER A 40 20.62 -53.13 -15.09
CA SER A 40 21.45 -54.23 -14.59
C SER A 40 22.27 -54.92 -15.70
N GLY A 41 23.60 -55.05 -15.52
CA GLY A 41 24.49 -55.97 -16.28
C GLY A 41 24.76 -55.64 -17.77
N VAL A 42 25.75 -56.22 -18.48
CA VAL A 42 26.86 -57.15 -18.13
C VAL A 42 28.08 -56.81 -19.04
N ALA A 43 29.30 -57.19 -18.61
CA ALA A 43 30.64 -57.20 -19.24
C ALA A 43 30.77 -57.13 -20.80
N ASN A 44 31.87 -56.65 -21.43
CA ASN A 44 33.27 -57.09 -21.21
C ASN A 44 34.34 -56.20 -21.94
N ASN A 45 35.62 -56.35 -21.53
CA ASN A 45 36.92 -56.04 -22.21
C ASN A 45 37.05 -54.94 -23.31
N SER A 46 37.98 -53.99 -23.14
CA SER A 46 39.35 -53.99 -23.75
C SER A 46 40.17 -52.72 -23.47
N THR A 47 41.47 -52.87 -23.23
CA THR A 47 42.55 -51.83 -23.18
C THR A 47 43.21 -51.65 -24.58
N PRO A 48 44.22 -50.75 -24.80
CA PRO A 48 44.89 -49.77 -23.92
C PRO A 48 44.68 -48.31 -24.47
N ASP A 49 45.57 -47.30 -24.56
CA ASP A 49 47.00 -47.08 -24.26
C ASP A 49 47.37 -45.56 -24.26
N THR A 50 48.66 -45.23 -24.06
CA THR A 50 49.38 -43.97 -24.40
C THR A 50 49.43 -42.84 -23.35
N THR A 51 50.48 -42.87 -22.53
CA THR A 51 51.57 -41.85 -22.31
C THR A 51 51.41 -40.41 -22.84
N ASP A 52 52.12 -39.36 -22.36
CA ASP A 52 53.22 -39.14 -21.38
C ASP A 52 53.11 -37.67 -20.87
N ALA A 53 53.38 -37.24 -19.62
CA ALA A 53 54.60 -37.21 -18.77
C ALA A 53 55.27 -35.80 -18.69
N THR A 54 55.78 -35.44 -17.49
CA THR A 54 56.78 -34.37 -17.17
C THR A 54 56.48 -32.89 -17.52
N ASP A 55 56.94 -31.86 -16.78
CA ASP A 55 57.36 -31.71 -15.37
C ASP A 55 57.32 -30.19 -14.99
N THR A 56 57.60 -29.85 -13.72
CA THR A 56 58.10 -28.59 -13.11
C THR A 56 58.35 -27.33 -14.00
N THR A 57 58.10 -26.08 -13.54
CA THR A 57 58.38 -25.57 -12.18
C THR A 57 57.62 -24.26 -11.84
N GLY A 58 57.17 -24.13 -10.58
CA GLY A 58 57.37 -22.92 -9.75
C GLY A 58 56.72 -21.57 -10.08
N THR A 59 55.54 -21.32 -9.51
CA THR A 59 55.22 -20.00 -8.88
C THR A 59 54.44 -20.21 -7.58
N SER A 60 54.69 -19.37 -6.56
CA SER A 60 54.18 -19.57 -5.20
C SER A 60 53.00 -18.65 -4.86
N ASP A 61 51.80 -18.98 -5.33
CA ASP A 61 50.59 -18.21 -5.02
C ASP A 61 49.96 -18.61 -3.68
N THR A 62 49.63 -17.61 -2.85
CA THR A 62 49.18 -17.79 -1.47
C THR A 62 47.65 -17.76 -1.36
N PRO A 63 46.97 -18.81 -0.84
CA PRO A 63 45.51 -18.94 -0.84
C PRO A 63 44.80 -18.11 0.27
N GLY A 64 45.29 -16.88 0.53
CA GLY A 64 44.91 -16.05 1.68
C GLY A 64 44.20 -14.72 1.36
N THR A 65 44.29 -14.22 0.14
CA THR A 65 43.79 -12.88 -0.25
C THR A 65 42.28 -12.82 -0.45
N ASP A 66 41.70 -13.73 -1.25
CA ASP A 66 40.30 -13.64 -1.70
C ASP A 66 39.28 -13.75 -0.56
N LYS A 67 39.60 -14.55 0.46
CA LYS A 67 38.75 -14.64 1.66
C LYS A 67 38.70 -13.32 2.42
N ARG A 68 39.78 -12.53 2.39
CA ARG A 68 39.87 -11.23 3.07
C ARG A 68 39.13 -10.13 2.30
N THR A 69 39.19 -10.13 0.98
CA THR A 69 38.43 -9.18 0.13
C THR A 69 36.94 -9.49 0.17
N PHE A 70 36.53 -10.77 0.06
CA PHE A 70 35.12 -11.19 0.19
C PHE A 70 34.53 -10.82 1.56
N LEU A 71 35.24 -11.09 2.66
CA LEU A 71 34.79 -10.70 4.01
C LEU A 71 34.71 -9.17 4.21
N TRP A 72 35.50 -8.38 3.47
CA TRP A 72 35.42 -6.92 3.50
C TRP A 72 34.22 -6.42 2.68
N GLN A 73 34.00 -6.95 1.48
CA GLN A 73 32.82 -6.67 0.65
C GLN A 73 31.52 -7.02 1.41
N LEU A 74 31.47 -8.18 2.06
CA LEU A 74 30.31 -8.60 2.88
C LEU A 74 30.03 -7.60 4.02
N LYS A 75 31.05 -7.06 4.67
CA LYS A 75 30.90 -6.01 5.70
C LYS A 75 30.36 -4.70 5.12
N VAL A 76 30.88 -4.25 3.97
CA VAL A 76 30.39 -3.04 3.29
C VAL A 76 28.93 -3.20 2.88
N ILE A 77 28.58 -4.33 2.24
CA ILE A 77 27.19 -4.65 1.86
C ILE A 77 26.28 -4.71 3.10
N SER A 78 26.73 -5.32 4.20
CA SER A 78 25.97 -5.39 5.45
C SER A 78 25.73 -4.01 6.07
N ILE A 79 26.67 -3.07 5.97
CA ILE A 79 26.50 -1.69 6.44
C ILE A 79 25.53 -0.93 5.54
N VAL A 80 25.70 -0.99 4.21
CA VAL A 80 24.83 -0.30 3.25
C VAL A 80 23.38 -0.81 3.34
N THR A 81 23.18 -2.12 3.39
CA THR A 81 21.84 -2.73 3.56
C THR A 81 21.22 -2.42 4.92
N PHE A 82 22.01 -2.32 6.00
CA PHE A 82 21.51 -1.88 7.30
C PHE A 82 21.08 -0.41 7.31
N VAL A 83 21.87 0.49 6.70
CA VAL A 83 21.52 1.92 6.57
C VAL A 83 20.24 2.06 5.75
N LEU A 84 20.20 1.55 4.53
CA LEU A 84 19.03 1.61 3.65
C LEU A 84 17.79 0.96 4.30
N GLY A 85 17.96 -0.22 4.91
CA GLY A 85 16.89 -0.92 5.62
C GLY A 85 16.37 -0.14 6.82
N SER A 86 17.24 0.50 7.61
CA SER A 86 16.85 1.33 8.75
C SER A 86 16.12 2.60 8.33
N SER A 87 16.60 3.29 7.29
CA SER A 87 15.93 4.47 6.71
C SER A 87 14.56 4.10 6.14
N TYR A 88 14.45 2.96 5.44
CA TYR A 88 13.18 2.46 4.94
C TYR A 88 12.21 2.06 6.07
N LEU A 89 12.71 1.41 7.14
CA LEU A 89 11.90 1.07 8.31
C LEU A 89 11.41 2.32 9.04
N SER A 90 12.23 3.36 9.16
CA SER A 90 11.84 4.65 9.74
C SER A 90 10.85 5.40 8.85
N TYR A 91 11.08 5.48 7.54
CA TYR A 91 10.16 6.08 6.59
C TYR A 91 8.79 5.38 6.60
N THR A 92 8.77 4.05 6.58
CA THR A 92 7.53 3.27 6.69
C THR A 92 6.88 3.39 8.07
N PHE A 93 7.63 3.59 9.15
CA PHE A 93 7.04 3.86 10.47
C PHE A 93 6.36 5.24 10.56
N PHE A 94 7.02 6.29 10.07
CA PHE A 94 6.44 7.64 10.06
C PHE A 94 5.25 7.76 9.08
N SER A 95 5.36 7.23 7.85
CA SER A 95 4.26 7.21 6.87
C SER A 95 3.09 6.24 7.22
N ASN A 96 3.19 5.53 8.35
CA ASN A 96 2.09 4.77 8.96
C ASN A 96 1.67 5.35 10.32
N GLN A 97 1.88 6.66 10.54
CA GLN A 97 1.37 7.39 11.72
C GLN A 97 1.90 6.82 13.06
N MET A 98 3.10 6.23 13.05
CA MET A 98 3.73 5.54 14.18
C MET A 98 2.97 4.31 14.73
N ASP A 99 1.95 3.80 14.01
CA ASP A 99 1.29 2.54 14.34
C ASP A 99 2.24 1.37 14.02
N VAL A 100 2.64 0.64 15.06
CA VAL A 100 3.56 -0.50 14.99
C VAL A 100 2.97 -1.67 14.19
N GLU A 101 1.67 -1.95 14.32
CA GLU A 101 1.02 -3.09 13.64
C GLU A 101 0.67 -2.74 12.18
N ARG A 102 0.26 -1.49 11.90
CA ARG A 102 0.09 -0.99 10.52
C ARG A 102 1.43 -0.95 9.77
N THR A 103 2.49 -0.50 10.43
CA THR A 103 3.87 -0.53 9.89
C THR A 103 4.31 -1.96 9.59
N ARG A 104 4.19 -2.86 10.57
CA ARG A 104 4.51 -4.29 10.45
C ARG A 104 3.77 -4.94 9.28
N MET A 105 2.51 -4.58 9.06
CA MET A 105 1.69 -5.13 7.97
C MET A 105 2.14 -4.61 6.59
N LYS A 106 2.39 -3.29 6.42
CA LYS A 106 2.97 -2.79 5.16
C LYS A 106 4.36 -3.37 4.91
N LEU A 107 5.17 -3.57 5.95
CA LEU A 107 6.48 -4.23 5.81
C LEU A 107 6.34 -5.68 5.35
N SER A 108 5.40 -6.45 5.89
CA SER A 108 5.10 -7.81 5.40
C SER A 108 4.67 -7.77 3.94
N VAL A 109 3.66 -6.96 3.58
CA VAL A 109 3.17 -6.87 2.18
C VAL A 109 4.29 -6.55 1.19
N ASN A 110 5.18 -5.63 1.54
CA ASN A 110 6.28 -5.24 0.66
C ASN A 110 7.39 -6.31 0.62
N TRP A 111 7.70 -6.96 1.74
CA TRP A 111 8.61 -8.12 1.82
C TRP A 111 8.07 -9.31 1.01
N ASP A 112 6.81 -9.68 1.23
CA ASP A 112 6.12 -10.73 0.51
C ASP A 112 6.03 -10.41 -0.99
N SER A 113 5.88 -9.13 -1.38
CA SER A 113 5.94 -8.72 -2.79
C SER A 113 7.34 -8.79 -3.42
N LEU A 114 8.41 -8.71 -2.62
CA LEU A 114 9.79 -8.92 -3.09
C LEU A 114 10.09 -10.40 -3.36
N PHE A 115 9.53 -11.32 -2.56
CA PHE A 115 9.78 -12.77 -2.70
C PHE A 115 8.77 -13.50 -3.60
N TYR A 116 7.51 -13.08 -3.62
CA TYR A 116 6.44 -13.69 -4.41
C TYR A 116 6.02 -12.84 -5.63
N GLY A 117 6.67 -11.69 -5.83
CA GLY A 117 6.34 -10.72 -6.87
C GLY A 117 5.01 -9.99 -6.60
N ASN A 118 4.61 -9.15 -7.56
CA ASN A 118 3.35 -8.38 -7.46
C ASN A 118 2.06 -9.22 -7.51
N LYS A 119 2.16 -10.56 -7.48
CA LYS A 119 1.04 -11.53 -7.51
C LYS A 119 0.35 -11.75 -6.16
N LEU A 120 0.62 -10.93 -5.13
CA LEU A 120 -0.25 -10.87 -3.95
C LEU A 120 -1.67 -10.47 -4.39
N SER A 121 -2.59 -11.44 -4.31
CA SER A 121 -3.98 -11.29 -4.77
C SER A 121 -4.63 -10.02 -4.22
N GLN A 122 -5.37 -9.32 -5.06
CA GLN A 122 -6.11 -8.10 -4.72
C GLN A 122 -7.04 -8.32 -3.51
N LYS A 123 -7.60 -9.53 -3.37
CA LYS A 123 -8.39 -9.96 -2.20
C LYS A 123 -7.59 -9.92 -0.89
N HIS A 124 -6.30 -10.31 -0.93
CA HIS A 124 -5.42 -10.26 0.24
C HIS A 124 -5.02 -8.81 0.57
N LYS A 125 -4.72 -7.98 -0.44
CA LYS A 125 -4.46 -6.55 -0.23
C LYS A 125 -5.67 -5.83 0.37
N ALA A 126 -6.89 -6.13 -0.09
CA ALA A 126 -8.13 -5.62 0.50
C ALA A 126 -8.32 -6.04 1.96
N PHE A 127 -8.18 -7.34 2.27
CA PHE A 127 -8.28 -7.87 3.63
C PHE A 127 -7.26 -7.23 4.60
N LEU A 128 -6.06 -6.92 4.14
CA LEU A 128 -5.02 -6.28 4.96
C LEU A 128 -5.25 -4.76 5.14
N ASN A 129 -5.87 -4.08 4.17
CA ASN A 129 -6.26 -2.68 4.28
C ASN A 129 -7.45 -2.47 5.23
N SER A 130 -8.45 -3.35 5.15
CA SER A 130 -9.71 -3.34 5.93
C SER A 130 -9.46 -3.06 7.43
N ARG A 131 -8.52 -3.81 7.99
CA ARG A 131 -8.10 -3.80 9.40
C ARG A 131 -7.67 -2.44 9.96
N TYR A 132 -7.37 -1.44 9.12
CA TYR A 132 -6.94 -0.09 9.54
C TYR A 132 -7.63 1.03 8.75
N SER A 133 -8.73 0.74 8.05
CA SER A 133 -9.57 1.69 7.33
C SER A 133 -10.80 0.94 6.84
N ASN A 134 -12.00 1.24 7.36
CA ASN A 134 -13.23 0.60 6.93
C ASN A 134 -13.37 0.63 5.40
N SER A 135 -13.40 -0.55 4.79
CA SER A 135 -13.62 -0.80 3.36
C SER A 135 -15.11 -0.86 2.99
N LEU A 136 -15.93 -0.22 3.81
CA LEU A 136 -17.36 0.03 3.64
C LEU A 136 -17.57 1.24 2.71
N SER A 137 -18.73 1.35 2.06
CA SER A 137 -19.13 2.59 1.40
C SER A 137 -19.20 3.78 2.39
N PRO A 138 -18.99 5.03 1.95
CA PRO A 138 -19.11 6.21 2.83
C PRO A 138 -20.53 6.36 3.39
N ASP A 139 -21.54 6.00 2.61
CA ASP A 139 -22.96 6.03 3.01
C ASP A 139 -23.23 5.04 4.15
N LEU A 140 -22.70 3.82 4.04
CA LEU A 140 -22.80 2.79 5.08
C LEU A 140 -22.01 3.19 6.33
N ASN A 141 -20.79 3.72 6.16
CA ASN A 141 -19.97 4.20 7.27
C ASN A 141 -20.70 5.31 8.05
N THR A 142 -21.32 6.27 7.34
CA THR A 142 -22.13 7.33 7.95
C THR A 142 -23.38 6.77 8.65
N GLY A 143 -24.13 5.88 7.99
CA GLY A 143 -25.34 5.26 8.54
C GLY A 143 -25.08 4.46 9.83
N LEU A 144 -23.97 3.73 9.90
CA LEU A 144 -23.54 3.01 11.10
C LEU A 144 -23.21 3.96 12.26
N VAL A 145 -22.60 5.11 11.96
CA VAL A 145 -22.21 6.09 12.98
C VAL A 145 -23.42 6.82 13.54
N THR A 146 -24.36 7.23 12.68
CA THR A 146 -25.67 7.77 13.10
C THR A 146 -26.41 6.78 14.01
N TYR A 147 -26.49 5.50 13.61
CA TYR A 147 -27.13 4.45 14.40
C TYR A 147 -26.45 4.25 15.76
N PHE A 148 -25.12 4.20 15.77
CA PHE A 148 -24.33 4.04 16.99
C PHE A 148 -24.57 5.21 17.97
N PHE A 149 -24.40 6.46 17.53
CA PHE A 149 -24.57 7.62 18.41
C PHE A 149 -26.01 7.80 18.89
N HIS A 150 -27.01 7.49 18.06
CA HIS A 150 -28.41 7.52 18.49
C HIS A 150 -28.69 6.52 19.62
N ILE A 151 -28.12 5.30 19.56
CA ILE A 151 -28.27 4.31 20.64
C ILE A 151 -27.42 4.66 21.87
N GLU A 152 -26.18 5.12 21.68
CA GLU A 152 -25.30 5.59 22.76
C GLU A 152 -25.94 6.75 23.56
N HIS A 153 -26.70 7.63 22.90
CA HIS A 153 -27.36 8.76 23.56
C HIS A 153 -28.75 8.42 24.15
N SER A 154 -29.47 7.46 23.58
CA SER A 154 -30.82 7.06 24.06
C SER A 154 -30.80 6.02 25.19
N LYS A 155 -29.67 5.38 25.47
CA LYS A 155 -29.51 4.41 26.58
C LYS A 155 -28.47 4.88 27.60
N GLU A 156 -28.86 5.02 28.87
CA GLU A 156 -27.93 5.32 29.99
C GLU A 156 -26.74 4.34 30.07
N THR A 157 -26.89 3.14 29.52
CA THR A 157 -25.88 2.08 29.54
C THR A 157 -24.91 2.10 28.36
N GLY A 158 -25.03 3.07 27.45
CA GLY A 158 -24.29 3.13 26.18
C GLY A 158 -24.66 1.99 25.22
N PHE A 159 -23.96 1.95 24.08
CA PHE A 159 -24.11 0.98 23.00
C PHE A 159 -23.53 -0.39 23.39
N ARG A 160 -24.36 -1.43 23.38
CA ARG A 160 -23.99 -2.80 23.82
C ARG A 160 -23.76 -3.74 22.64
N ARG A 161 -23.08 -4.88 22.89
CA ARG A 161 -22.97 -5.95 21.87
C ARG A 161 -24.31 -6.56 21.49
N SER A 162 -25.29 -6.55 22.40
CA SER A 162 -26.70 -6.86 22.10
C SER A 162 -27.23 -6.01 20.95
N ASP A 163 -26.91 -4.72 20.93
CA ASP A 163 -27.52 -3.74 20.03
C ASP A 163 -26.93 -3.87 18.61
N ALA A 164 -25.62 -4.16 18.54
CA ALA A 164 -24.97 -4.56 17.29
C ALA A 164 -25.55 -5.86 16.71
N VAL A 165 -25.89 -6.84 17.55
CA VAL A 165 -26.50 -8.11 17.11
C VAL A 165 -27.98 -7.92 16.73
N GLU A 166 -28.69 -7.03 17.42
CA GLU A 166 -30.08 -6.65 17.11
C GLU A 166 -30.18 -6.00 15.72
N LEU A 167 -29.27 -5.08 15.37
CA LEU A 167 -29.20 -4.55 14.00
C LEU A 167 -28.98 -5.66 12.97
N LEU A 168 -28.04 -6.57 13.24
CA LEU A 168 -27.70 -7.63 12.29
C LEU A 168 -28.85 -8.63 12.08
N SER A 169 -29.65 -8.92 13.11
CA SER A 169 -30.82 -9.79 12.97
C SER A 169 -31.94 -9.13 12.14
N GLN A 170 -32.10 -7.80 12.23
CA GLN A 170 -33.01 -7.01 11.36
C GLN A 170 -32.60 -7.02 9.88
N VAL A 171 -31.35 -7.41 9.57
CA VAL A 171 -30.81 -7.62 8.22
C VAL A 171 -30.59 -9.11 7.92
N GLY A 172 -31.26 -10.00 8.68
CA GLY A 172 -31.31 -11.44 8.42
C GLY A 172 -30.03 -12.23 8.79
N ILE A 173 -29.08 -11.64 9.51
CA ILE A 173 -27.88 -12.34 9.97
C ILE A 173 -28.15 -12.99 11.33
N ASP A 174 -28.22 -14.33 11.32
CA ASP A 174 -28.31 -15.19 12.51
C ASP A 174 -27.09 -14.97 13.44
N ASP A 175 -27.34 -14.80 14.73
CA ASP A 175 -26.36 -14.69 15.82
C ASP A 175 -25.46 -15.94 15.99
N LYS A 176 -25.80 -17.06 15.35
CA LYS A 176 -24.95 -18.25 15.15
C LYS A 176 -23.87 -18.08 14.08
N ASN A 177 -23.89 -17.00 13.29
CA ASN A 177 -22.87 -16.70 12.30
C ASN A 177 -21.47 -16.66 12.96
N LYS A 178 -20.47 -17.29 12.33
CA LYS A 178 -19.11 -17.45 12.89
C LYS A 178 -18.43 -16.12 13.21
N THR A 179 -18.67 -15.09 12.40
CA THR A 179 -18.13 -13.74 12.54
C THR A 179 -18.79 -13.01 13.72
N VAL A 180 -20.11 -13.12 13.87
CA VAL A 180 -20.87 -12.60 15.03
C VAL A 180 -20.47 -13.32 16.32
N GLN A 181 -20.43 -14.66 16.31
CA GLN A 181 -19.98 -15.48 17.44
C GLN A 181 -18.56 -15.14 17.90
N LYS A 182 -17.66 -14.80 16.97
CA LYS A 182 -16.29 -14.36 17.28
C LYS A 182 -16.28 -12.97 17.94
N PHE A 183 -17.09 -12.04 17.45
CA PHE A 183 -17.26 -10.71 18.03
C PHE A 183 -17.78 -10.78 19.48
N ILE A 184 -18.83 -11.56 19.74
CA ILE A 184 -19.36 -11.78 21.10
C ILE A 184 -18.26 -12.39 22.00
N LYS A 185 -17.57 -13.45 21.52
CA LYS A 185 -16.56 -14.17 22.32
C LYS A 185 -15.36 -13.31 22.73
N ASN A 186 -15.03 -12.26 21.97
CA ASN A 186 -13.94 -11.32 22.28
C ASN A 186 -14.22 -10.41 23.50
N ALA A 187 -15.48 -10.30 23.96
CA ALA A 187 -15.83 -9.48 25.11
C ALA A 187 -15.25 -10.02 26.43
N LYS A 188 -14.89 -9.11 27.34
CA LYS A 188 -14.25 -9.37 28.64
C LYS A 188 -15.27 -9.75 29.72
N ALA A 189 -15.93 -10.89 29.54
CA ALA A 189 -16.76 -11.53 30.57
C ALA A 189 -16.66 -13.06 30.44
N ASP A 190 -17.30 -13.81 31.32
CA ASP A 190 -17.23 -15.27 31.33
C ASP A 190 -18.46 -15.93 30.69
N SER A 191 -19.69 -15.50 31.03
CA SER A 191 -20.92 -16.04 30.42
C SER A 191 -21.22 -15.44 29.04
N HIS A 192 -22.10 -16.08 28.27
CA HIS A 192 -22.55 -15.53 26.97
C HIS A 192 -23.42 -14.28 27.14
N GLU A 193 -24.26 -14.24 28.17
CA GLU A 193 -25.20 -13.15 28.43
C GLU A 193 -24.47 -11.89 28.89
N ASP A 194 -23.48 -12.02 29.77
CA ASP A 194 -22.61 -10.91 30.17
C ASP A 194 -21.84 -10.32 28.98
N LYS A 195 -21.36 -11.18 28.05
CA LYS A 195 -20.68 -10.75 26.82
C LYS A 195 -21.57 -9.96 25.88
N MET A 196 -22.86 -10.25 25.83
CA MET A 196 -23.86 -9.48 25.08
C MET A 196 -24.15 -8.13 25.76
N GLN A 197 -24.19 -8.09 27.09
CA GLN A 197 -24.40 -6.85 27.85
C GLN A 197 -23.17 -5.93 27.91
N CYS A 198 -21.97 -6.45 27.66
CA CYS A 198 -20.75 -5.64 27.61
C CYS A 198 -20.83 -4.54 26.53
N GLY A 199 -20.52 -3.30 26.91
CA GLY A 199 -20.42 -2.14 26.00
C GLY A 199 -19.45 -2.38 24.84
N CYS A 200 -19.81 -1.88 23.65
CA CYS A 200 -19.09 -2.07 22.41
C CYS A 200 -18.66 -0.72 21.83
N THR A 201 -17.40 -0.61 21.40
CA THR A 201 -16.92 0.61 20.75
C THR A 201 -17.35 0.68 19.28
N LEU A 202 -17.42 1.90 18.73
CA LEU A 202 -17.72 2.16 17.32
C LEU A 202 -16.73 1.47 16.35
N ASP A 203 -15.46 1.34 16.75
CA ASP A 203 -14.41 0.60 16.03
C ASP A 203 -14.66 -0.92 16.02
N GLU A 204 -15.06 -1.51 17.15
CA GLU A 204 -15.44 -2.93 17.21
C GLU A 204 -16.70 -3.23 16.38
N PHE A 205 -17.68 -2.32 16.41
CA PHE A 205 -18.92 -2.42 15.65
C PHE A 205 -18.67 -2.28 14.13
N GLY A 206 -17.88 -1.27 13.71
CA GLY A 206 -17.48 -1.10 12.33
C GLY A 206 -16.74 -2.32 11.76
N ARG A 207 -15.80 -2.88 12.53
CA ARG A 207 -15.05 -4.10 12.15
C ARG A 207 -15.91 -5.35 12.07
N LEU A 208 -16.96 -5.47 12.90
CA LEU A 208 -17.94 -6.56 12.80
C LEU A 208 -18.68 -6.47 11.45
N VAL A 209 -19.24 -5.30 11.15
CA VAL A 209 -20.00 -5.08 9.91
C VAL A 209 -19.11 -5.23 8.69
N GLU A 210 -17.89 -4.70 8.71
CA GLU A 210 -16.92 -4.87 7.64
C GLU A 210 -16.55 -6.34 7.41
N SER A 211 -16.31 -7.10 8.49
CA SER A 211 -16.01 -8.54 8.36
C SER A 211 -17.15 -9.30 7.67
N LEU A 212 -18.41 -8.92 7.94
CA LEU A 212 -19.60 -9.52 7.32
C LEU A 212 -19.78 -9.08 5.86
N VAL A 213 -19.59 -7.78 5.55
CA VAL A 213 -19.60 -7.26 4.17
C VAL A 213 -18.51 -7.94 3.32
N LEU A 214 -17.31 -8.15 3.87
CA LEU A 214 -16.23 -8.87 3.20
C LEU A 214 -16.54 -10.36 3.03
N GLU A 215 -17.17 -11.01 4.02
CA GLU A 215 -17.62 -12.41 3.92
C GLU A 215 -18.69 -12.60 2.82
N GLN A 216 -19.62 -11.65 2.68
CA GLN A 216 -20.65 -11.64 1.62
C GLN A 216 -20.07 -11.31 0.23
N ARG A 217 -19.20 -10.29 0.11
CA ARG A 217 -18.44 -9.98 -1.11
C ARG A 217 -17.59 -11.18 -1.58
N LEU A 218 -17.06 -11.99 -0.65
CA LEU A 218 -16.33 -13.23 -0.97
C LEU A 218 -17.23 -14.37 -1.50
N GLN A 219 -18.52 -14.36 -1.15
CA GLN A 219 -19.56 -15.25 -1.66
C GLN A 219 -20.25 -14.70 -2.93
N SER A 220 -19.71 -13.63 -3.53
CA SER A 220 -20.26 -12.89 -4.68
C SER A 220 -21.60 -12.18 -4.42
N ASN A 221 -22.03 -12.05 -3.16
CA ASN A 221 -23.21 -11.28 -2.79
C ASN A 221 -22.85 -9.80 -2.63
N ASN A 222 -22.84 -9.08 -3.76
CA ASN A 222 -22.56 -7.64 -3.78
C ASN A 222 -23.73 -6.78 -3.27
N ASN A 223 -24.94 -7.32 -3.23
CA ASN A 223 -26.17 -6.56 -2.89
C ASN A 223 -26.35 -6.39 -1.38
N PHE A 224 -25.71 -7.23 -0.56
CA PHE A 224 -25.80 -7.16 0.90
C PHE A 224 -25.41 -5.78 1.46
N GLU A 225 -24.41 -5.13 0.88
CA GLU A 225 -23.93 -3.83 1.35
C GLU A 225 -24.95 -2.71 1.08
N SER A 226 -25.61 -2.72 -0.08
CA SER A 226 -26.68 -1.77 -0.40
C SER A 226 -27.97 -2.05 0.36
N GLU A 227 -28.30 -3.32 0.64
CA GLU A 227 -29.43 -3.71 1.50
C GLU A 227 -29.22 -3.25 2.95
N LEU A 228 -28.04 -3.49 3.52
CA LEU A 228 -27.66 -3.01 4.84
C LEU A 228 -27.66 -1.47 4.91
N THR A 229 -27.17 -0.80 3.87
CA THR A 229 -27.23 0.68 3.78
C THR A 229 -28.67 1.18 3.76
N HIS A 230 -29.55 0.59 2.94
CA HIS A 230 -30.97 0.95 2.89
C HIS A 230 -31.67 0.70 4.24
N LYS A 231 -31.36 -0.41 4.93
CA LYS A 231 -31.88 -0.71 6.26
C LYS A 231 -31.45 0.31 7.30
N LEU A 232 -30.16 0.69 7.31
CA LEU A 232 -29.66 1.75 8.19
C LEU A 232 -30.27 3.12 7.87
N THR A 233 -30.42 3.49 6.61
CA THR A 233 -31.10 4.74 6.22
C THR A 233 -32.56 4.75 6.68
N GLN A 234 -33.28 3.63 6.57
CA GLN A 234 -34.64 3.49 7.11
C GLN A 234 -34.65 3.65 8.64
N ILE A 235 -33.92 2.80 9.37
CA ILE A 235 -33.86 2.80 10.83
C ILE A 235 -33.45 4.17 11.39
N ASN A 236 -32.50 4.85 10.74
CA ASN A 236 -32.08 6.18 11.13
C ASN A 236 -33.15 7.25 10.80
N SER A 237 -33.83 7.18 9.66
CA SER A 237 -34.91 8.12 9.31
C SER A 237 -36.07 8.01 10.31
N ASP A 238 -36.53 6.79 10.57
CA ASP A 238 -37.59 6.45 11.54
C ASP A 238 -37.26 6.90 12.98
N ARG A 239 -35.99 7.24 13.26
CA ARG A 239 -35.45 7.65 14.57
C ARG A 239 -34.91 9.08 14.63
N MET A 240 -34.80 9.79 13.50
CA MET A 240 -34.34 11.18 13.46
C MET A 240 -35.47 12.16 13.78
N GLU A 241 -36.72 11.82 13.45
CA GLU A 241 -37.90 12.65 13.74
C GLU A 241 -38.11 12.91 15.24
N ASP A 242 -37.84 11.91 16.10
CA ASP A 242 -37.99 12.02 17.56
C ASP A 242 -36.95 12.91 18.26
N VAL A 243 -35.77 13.14 17.65
CA VAL A 243 -34.60 13.70 18.36
C VAL A 243 -34.16 15.08 17.82
N GLY A 244 -34.50 15.42 16.56
CA GLY A 244 -34.31 16.78 16.02
C GLY A 244 -32.85 17.21 15.79
N TRP A 245 -31.90 16.27 15.68
CA TRP A 245 -30.49 16.57 15.41
C TRP A 245 -30.22 16.77 13.91
N ASP A 246 -29.75 17.95 13.49
CA ASP A 246 -29.32 18.20 12.11
C ASP A 246 -27.90 17.65 11.85
N MET A 247 -27.82 16.36 11.51
CA MET A 247 -26.55 15.69 11.23
C MET A 247 -25.91 16.06 9.87
N LYS A 248 -26.53 16.93 9.05
CA LYS A 248 -26.06 17.24 7.68
C LYS A 248 -24.65 17.83 7.59
N ASN A 249 -24.14 18.38 8.69
CA ASN A 249 -22.86 19.10 8.73
C ASN A 249 -21.73 18.37 9.48
N VAL A 250 -21.91 17.12 9.92
CA VAL A 250 -20.93 16.46 10.80
C VAL A 250 -20.35 15.18 10.19
N SER A 251 -19.13 15.29 9.65
CA SER A 251 -18.38 14.18 9.04
C SER A 251 -17.76 13.24 10.08
N TRP A 252 -18.60 12.51 10.81
CA TRP A 252 -18.16 11.48 11.73
C TRP A 252 -17.74 10.20 10.98
N GLU A 253 -16.51 10.14 10.50
CA GLU A 253 -15.93 8.88 10.00
C GLU A 253 -15.59 7.93 11.16
N ILE A 254 -15.76 6.61 10.97
CA ILE A 254 -15.22 5.60 11.91
C ILE A 254 -13.68 5.62 11.83
N GLY A 255 -13.08 6.47 12.66
CA GLY A 255 -11.64 6.70 12.73
C GLY A 255 -11.28 7.65 13.89
N ASN A 256 -9.99 7.76 14.19
CA ASN A 256 -9.51 8.68 15.23
C ASN A 256 -9.38 10.09 14.65
N SER A 257 -10.30 11.00 14.95
CA SER A 257 -10.38 12.35 14.36
C SER A 257 -9.12 13.19 14.58
N VAL A 258 -8.44 13.01 15.71
CA VAL A 258 -7.15 13.64 16.06
C VAL A 258 -6.04 13.25 15.07
N VAL A 259 -6.23 12.17 14.31
CA VAL A 259 -5.30 11.65 13.31
C VAL A 259 -5.81 11.89 11.88
N THR A 260 -7.12 11.87 11.63
CA THR A 260 -7.67 12.08 10.28
C THR A 260 -7.55 13.52 9.82
N GLU A 261 -7.77 14.53 10.68
CA GLU A 261 -7.62 15.94 10.29
C GLU A 261 -6.18 16.27 9.85
N PRO A 262 -5.12 16.07 10.67
CA PRO A 262 -3.75 16.33 10.24
C PRO A 262 -3.29 15.46 9.06
N ALA A 263 -3.83 14.25 8.91
CA ALA A 263 -3.56 13.41 7.74
C ALA A 263 -4.26 13.91 6.47
N ARG A 264 -5.45 14.49 6.60
CA ARG A 264 -6.20 15.13 5.50
C ARG A 264 -5.52 16.43 5.08
N GLU A 265 -5.09 17.27 6.02
CA GLU A 265 -4.24 18.43 5.75
C GLU A 265 -2.94 18.04 5.04
N MET A 266 -2.20 17.06 5.58
CA MET A 266 -0.96 16.57 4.97
C MET A 266 -1.19 15.95 3.58
N SER A 267 -2.31 15.25 3.37
CA SER A 267 -2.69 14.73 2.05
C SER A 267 -3.03 15.87 1.08
N ASN A 268 -3.71 16.92 1.53
CA ASN A 268 -4.05 18.09 0.73
C ASN A 268 -2.79 18.89 0.36
N GLU A 269 -1.84 19.05 1.28
CA GLU A 269 -0.52 19.63 0.99
C GLU A 269 0.25 18.77 -0.02
N ILE A 270 0.33 17.44 0.15
CA ILE A 270 0.96 16.55 -0.83
C ILE A 270 0.29 16.66 -2.21
N LEU A 271 -1.04 16.84 -2.28
CA LEU A 271 -1.76 17.08 -3.52
C LEU A 271 -1.44 18.46 -4.13
N LYS A 272 -1.30 19.53 -3.32
CA LYS A 272 -0.80 20.84 -3.78
C LYS A 272 0.61 20.71 -4.37
N TYR A 273 1.55 20.12 -3.62
CA TYR A 273 2.94 19.94 -4.04
C TYR A 273 3.06 19.12 -5.34
N ASN A 274 2.34 18.00 -5.43
CA ASN A 274 2.28 17.22 -6.66
C ASN A 274 1.71 18.03 -7.82
N LYS A 275 0.62 18.78 -7.62
CA LYS A 275 0.01 19.61 -8.67
C LYS A 275 0.97 20.72 -9.15
N SER A 276 1.67 21.38 -8.24
CA SER A 276 2.71 22.36 -8.62
C SER A 276 3.92 21.73 -9.30
N HIS A 277 4.27 20.48 -8.99
CA HIS A 277 5.35 19.78 -9.69
C HIS A 277 4.97 19.45 -11.14
N TRP A 278 3.76 18.92 -11.36
CA TRP A 278 3.27 18.66 -12.73
C TRP A 278 3.13 19.96 -13.54
N GLU A 279 2.62 21.05 -12.95
CA GLU A 279 2.53 22.36 -13.62
C GLU A 279 3.90 22.96 -13.94
N ASP A 280 4.93 22.66 -13.16
CA ASP A 280 6.30 23.14 -13.41
C ASP A 280 7.03 22.30 -14.46
N GLU A 281 6.81 20.97 -14.46
CA GLU A 281 7.32 20.03 -15.46
C GLU A 281 6.71 20.30 -16.85
N GLU A 282 5.40 20.58 -16.92
CA GLU A 282 4.70 21.01 -18.14
C GLU A 282 5.25 22.35 -18.69
N VAL A 283 5.58 23.30 -17.81
CA VAL A 283 6.19 24.59 -18.21
C VAL A 283 7.62 24.40 -18.72
N GLU A 284 8.43 23.52 -18.12
CA GLU A 284 9.78 23.22 -18.61
C GLU A 284 9.76 22.51 -19.97
N GLU A 285 8.85 21.54 -20.17
CA GLU A 285 8.68 20.88 -21.46
C GLU A 285 8.27 21.89 -22.55
N LEU A 286 7.29 22.75 -22.31
CA LEU A 286 6.84 23.80 -23.24
C LEU A 286 7.92 24.86 -23.53
N GLU A 287 8.77 25.21 -22.56
CA GLU A 287 9.94 26.08 -22.81
C GLU A 287 10.97 25.39 -23.71
N SER A 288 11.20 24.07 -23.54
CA SER A 288 12.10 23.29 -24.39
C SER A 288 11.58 23.14 -25.83
N GLU A 289 10.27 22.89 -25.99
CA GLU A 289 9.52 22.85 -27.26
C GLU A 289 9.65 24.19 -27.99
N LEU A 290 9.41 25.29 -27.28
CA LEU A 290 9.52 26.65 -27.81
C LEU A 290 10.95 26.97 -28.27
N ALA A 291 11.96 26.60 -27.49
CA ALA A 291 13.37 26.81 -27.84
C ALA A 291 13.76 25.99 -29.08
N ARG A 292 13.31 24.73 -29.18
CA ARG A 292 13.49 23.87 -30.36
C ARG A 292 12.86 24.50 -31.60
N ASN A 293 11.60 24.93 -31.51
CA ASN A 293 10.86 25.47 -32.64
C ASN A 293 11.38 26.85 -33.07
N MET A 294 11.79 27.73 -32.14
CA MET A 294 12.51 28.97 -32.47
C MET A 294 13.83 28.69 -33.23
N LYS A 295 14.59 27.67 -32.83
CA LYS A 295 15.83 27.26 -33.51
C LYS A 295 15.58 26.69 -34.91
N LEU A 296 14.43 26.04 -35.13
CA LEU A 296 13.99 25.59 -36.46
C LEU A 296 13.54 26.77 -37.34
N ARG A 297 12.75 27.71 -36.79
CA ARG A 297 12.33 28.95 -37.48
C ARG A 297 13.54 29.74 -37.97
N LEU A 298 14.51 30.01 -37.09
CA LEU A 298 15.72 30.76 -37.45
C LEU A 298 16.52 30.10 -38.59
N LYS A 299 16.62 28.76 -38.62
CA LYS A 299 17.25 28.03 -39.74
C LYS A 299 16.50 28.17 -41.06
N LEU A 300 15.16 28.13 -41.03
CA LEU A 300 14.32 28.31 -42.21
C LEU A 300 14.36 29.76 -42.73
N GLU A 301 14.44 30.74 -41.83
CA GLU A 301 14.66 32.16 -42.15
C GLU A 301 16.07 32.43 -42.70
N GLU A 302 17.10 31.73 -42.22
CA GLU A 302 18.45 31.83 -42.79
C GLU A 302 18.49 31.20 -44.20
N LEU A 303 17.86 30.05 -44.38
CA LEU A 303 17.72 29.42 -45.69
C LEU A 303 16.95 30.30 -46.69
N SER A 304 15.90 31.01 -46.26
CA SER A 304 15.13 31.91 -47.12
C SER A 304 15.90 33.15 -47.58
N ARG A 305 16.86 33.63 -46.76
CA ARG A 305 17.82 34.69 -47.14
C ARG A 305 18.89 34.19 -48.11
N ARG A 306 19.34 32.93 -47.96
CA ARG A 306 20.37 32.32 -48.80
C ARG A 306 19.85 31.84 -50.16
N ARG A 307 18.60 31.37 -50.24
CA ARG A 307 17.94 30.90 -51.46
C ARG A 307 16.42 30.96 -51.37
N ARG A 308 15.74 30.86 -52.51
CA ARG A 308 14.27 30.67 -52.52
C ARG A 308 13.91 29.37 -51.81
N LEU A 309 12.96 29.43 -50.88
CA LEU A 309 12.42 28.24 -50.18
C LEU A 309 11.56 27.40 -51.14
N SER A 310 11.71 26.08 -51.05
CA SER A 310 10.76 25.10 -51.61
C SER A 310 9.39 25.22 -50.92
N ASP A 311 8.33 24.78 -51.58
CA ASP A 311 6.97 24.90 -51.03
C ASP A 311 6.76 24.00 -49.80
N GLU A 312 7.47 22.86 -49.68
CA GLU A 312 7.56 22.09 -48.42
C GLU A 312 8.17 22.92 -47.28
N GLU A 313 9.20 23.70 -47.57
CA GLU A 313 9.92 24.50 -46.57
C GLU A 313 9.09 25.71 -46.13
N ARG A 314 8.29 26.29 -47.04
CA ARG A 314 7.31 27.33 -46.70
C ARG A 314 6.17 26.77 -45.85
N LYS A 315 5.60 25.61 -46.20
CA LYS A 315 4.60 24.93 -45.36
C LYS A 315 5.15 24.65 -43.95
N ARG A 316 6.38 24.15 -43.84
CA ARG A 316 7.05 23.90 -42.56
C ARG A 316 7.30 25.19 -41.77
N LEU A 317 7.73 26.28 -42.41
CA LEU A 317 7.89 27.58 -41.75
C LEU A 317 6.57 28.10 -41.20
N THR A 318 5.46 27.99 -41.95
CA THR A 318 4.12 28.35 -41.46
C THR A 318 3.67 27.46 -40.31
N SER A 319 3.91 26.14 -40.37
CA SER A 319 3.61 25.21 -39.26
C SER A 319 4.34 25.60 -37.98
N VAL A 320 5.68 25.75 -38.06
CA VAL A 320 6.52 26.11 -36.92
C VAL A 320 6.15 27.48 -36.35
N ASN A 321 5.74 28.44 -37.19
CA ASN A 321 5.23 29.73 -36.72
C ASN A 321 3.91 29.60 -35.95
N ASN A 322 2.98 28.78 -36.44
CA ASN A 322 1.71 28.51 -35.75
C ASN A 322 1.93 27.76 -34.41
N GLU A 323 2.80 26.74 -34.41
CA GLU A 323 3.21 26.01 -33.21
C GLU A 323 3.83 26.96 -32.16
N ILE A 324 4.72 27.87 -32.58
CA ILE A 324 5.30 28.89 -31.69
C ILE A 324 4.21 29.79 -31.07
N VAL A 325 3.18 30.19 -31.82
CA VAL A 325 2.08 31.01 -31.30
C VAL A 325 1.21 30.22 -30.31
N LEU A 326 0.89 28.95 -30.61
CA LEU A 326 0.12 28.07 -29.73
C LEU A 326 0.84 27.84 -28.40
N ILE A 327 2.11 27.40 -28.46
CA ILE A 327 2.95 27.14 -27.28
C ILE A 327 3.04 28.42 -26.42
N ASN A 328 3.35 29.59 -27.00
CA ASN A 328 3.39 30.84 -26.23
C ASN A 328 2.04 31.16 -25.54
N SER A 329 0.91 30.84 -26.18
CA SER A 329 -0.41 31.07 -25.58
C SER A 329 -0.66 30.16 -24.36
N GLU A 330 -0.15 28.93 -24.39
CA GLU A 330 -0.32 27.93 -23.32
C GLU A 330 0.65 28.20 -22.17
N LEU A 331 1.91 28.46 -22.49
CA LEU A 331 2.94 28.92 -21.56
C LEU A 331 2.49 30.19 -20.79
N HIS A 332 1.79 31.13 -21.45
CA HIS A 332 1.19 32.29 -20.80
C HIS A 332 -0.03 31.93 -19.92
N LYS A 333 -0.90 30.98 -20.33
CA LYS A 333 -2.00 30.49 -19.49
C LYS A 333 -1.45 29.85 -18.20
N LEU A 334 -0.47 28.96 -18.32
CA LEU A 334 0.15 28.26 -17.18
C LEU A 334 0.86 29.24 -16.24
N LYS A 335 1.69 30.15 -16.77
CA LYS A 335 2.35 31.19 -15.96
C LYS A 335 1.36 32.15 -15.28
N TYR A 336 0.19 32.40 -15.87
CA TYR A 336 -0.90 33.14 -15.22
C TYR A 336 -1.56 32.33 -14.09
N HIS A 337 -1.82 31.04 -14.29
CA HIS A 337 -2.36 30.15 -13.25
C HIS A 337 -1.38 30.01 -12.07
N LYS A 338 -0.09 29.75 -12.33
CA LYS A 338 0.95 29.70 -11.29
C LYS A 338 1.03 31.00 -10.48
N ARG A 339 1.00 32.17 -11.15
CA ARG A 339 0.94 33.47 -10.46
C ARG A 339 -0.31 33.65 -9.60
N LYS A 340 -1.46 33.16 -10.05
CA LYS A 340 -2.71 33.21 -9.27
C LYS A 340 -2.68 32.27 -8.06
N LEU A 341 -2.08 31.08 -8.20
CA LEU A 341 -1.90 30.12 -7.11
C LEU A 341 -0.89 30.59 -6.04
N LEU A 342 0.08 31.43 -6.41
CA LEU A 342 1.05 32.05 -5.48
C LEU A 342 0.51 33.33 -4.79
N LEU A 343 -0.77 33.66 -4.97
CA LEU A 343 -1.44 34.84 -4.38
C LEU A 343 -2.66 34.43 -3.52
N ILE A 344 -2.78 33.14 -3.18
CA ILE A 344 -3.83 32.53 -2.34
C ILE A 344 -3.16 31.74 -1.22
#